data_AF-A0A1H6FM52-F1
#
_entry.id   AF-A0A1H6FM52-F1
#
_cell.length_a   1.000
_cell.length_b   1.000
_cell.length_c   1.000
_cell.angle_alpha   90.00
_cell.angle_beta   90.00
_cell.angle_gamma   90.00
#
_symmetry.space_group_name_H-M   'P 1'
#
loop_
_entity.id
_entity.type
_entity.pdbx_description
1 polymer ?
#
loop_
_entity_poly.entity_id
_entity_poly.type
_entity_poly.pdbx_seq_one_letter_code
_entity_poly.pdbx_strand_id
1 'polypeptide(L)'
;MAFARHRALWRVRGALAASAFVLCTGIEGMLLHELPPVLLGVREEGMTVPFALIVAAFGNLFLVGAVAPWLARRLEARALAEDLRAVPGELRRYALRDRVGALLLVAGLGGWLAAGLASRPLVVSADVERTENARAVRQWVLRYGDRELVVNLASANTVALADRYFRTCIRRRSGRFVCLLVDTSRDPPRVVRDPDDRPNPEAIGQR
;
A
#
# COMPACT_ATOMS: atom_id res chain seq x y z
N MET A 1 31.58 -43.75 4.92
CA MET A 1 30.29 -43.33 5.53
C MET A 1 30.22 -41.86 5.97
N ALA A 2 31.33 -41.15 6.26
CA ALA A 2 31.31 -39.73 6.66
C ALA A 2 30.83 -38.74 5.56
N PHE A 3 31.07 -39.06 4.28
CA PHE A 3 30.74 -38.18 3.15
C PHE A 3 29.22 -38.04 2.89
N ALA A 4 28.46 -39.12 3.07
CA ALA A 4 26.99 -39.11 2.97
C ALA A 4 26.35 -38.27 4.09
N ARG A 5 26.94 -38.33 5.30
CA ARG A 5 26.53 -37.54 6.45
C ARG A 5 26.78 -36.04 6.23
N HIS A 6 27.92 -35.67 5.63
CA HIS A 6 28.21 -34.28 5.25
C HIS A 6 27.30 -33.72 4.15
N ARG A 7 26.96 -34.53 3.13
CA ARG A 7 26.04 -34.13 2.05
C ARG A 7 24.60 -33.96 2.54
N ALA A 8 24.17 -34.83 3.46
CA ALA A 8 22.88 -34.70 4.15
C ALA A 8 22.85 -33.45 5.04
N LEU A 9 23.94 -33.16 5.76
CA LEU A 9 24.06 -31.95 6.58
C LEU A 9 24.02 -30.65 5.77
N TRP A 10 24.53 -30.63 4.53
CA TRP A 10 24.44 -29.47 3.64
C TRP A 10 23.02 -29.21 3.10
N ARG A 11 22.25 -30.28 2.84
CA ARG A 11 20.83 -30.19 2.46
C ARG A 11 19.91 -29.85 3.64
N VAL A 12 20.33 -30.19 4.86
CA VAL A 12 19.62 -29.92 6.11
C VAL A 12 19.98 -28.56 6.71
N ARG A 13 21.17 -28.01 6.41
CA ARG A 13 21.52 -26.59 6.60
C ARG A 13 20.83 -25.71 5.55
N GLY A 14 19.52 -25.91 5.39
CA GLY A 14 18.69 -25.16 4.46
C GLY A 14 18.86 -23.68 4.71
N ALA A 15 19.38 -22.98 3.70
CA ALA A 15 19.35 -21.53 3.63
C ALA A 15 18.00 -21.05 3.10
N LEU A 16 16.96 -21.89 3.10
CA LEU A 16 15.69 -21.59 2.42
C LEU A 16 15.02 -20.41 3.09
N ALA A 17 14.96 -20.36 4.42
CA ALA A 17 14.39 -19.21 5.12
C ALA A 17 15.21 -17.94 4.88
N ALA A 18 16.55 -18.04 4.82
CA ALA A 18 17.40 -16.88 4.59
C ALA A 18 17.26 -16.33 3.15
N SER A 19 17.31 -17.20 2.15
CA SER A 19 17.09 -16.84 0.75
C SER A 19 15.67 -16.34 0.52
N ALA A 20 14.66 -17.02 1.08
CA ALA A 20 13.27 -16.57 1.03
C ALA A 20 13.10 -15.22 1.73
N PHE A 21 13.80 -14.97 2.84
CA PHE A 21 13.71 -13.69 3.55
C PHE A 21 14.18 -12.55 2.67
N VAL A 22 15.36 -12.67 2.06
CA VAL A 22 15.90 -11.63 1.18
C VAL A 22 14.98 -11.41 -0.04
N LEU A 23 14.58 -12.48 -0.71
CA LEU A 23 13.75 -12.39 -1.91
C LEU A 23 12.35 -11.87 -1.60
N CYS A 24 11.66 -12.44 -0.62
CA CYS A 24 10.31 -12.01 -0.25
C CYS A 24 10.31 -10.58 0.28
N THR A 25 11.27 -10.19 1.14
CA THR A 25 11.35 -8.81 1.64
C THR A 25 11.55 -7.81 0.50
N GLY A 26 12.42 -8.13 -0.46
CA GLY A 26 12.62 -7.26 -1.63
C GLY A 26 11.36 -7.13 -2.48
N ILE A 27 10.69 -8.25 -2.78
CA ILE A 27 9.45 -8.26 -3.57
C ILE A 27 8.31 -7.57 -2.82
N GLU A 28 8.12 -7.85 -1.53
CA GLU A 28 7.10 -7.23 -0.70
C GLU A 28 7.33 -5.72 -0.55
N GLY A 29 8.58 -5.27 -0.40
CA GLY A 29 8.88 -3.84 -0.37
C GLY A 29 8.52 -3.15 -1.68
N MET A 30 8.81 -3.79 -2.82
CA MET A 30 8.39 -3.28 -4.13
C MET A 30 6.87 -3.30 -4.28
N LEU A 31 6.22 -4.37 -3.84
CA LEU A 31 4.79 -4.56 -3.91
C LEU A 31 4.03 -3.54 -3.05
N LEU A 32 4.52 -3.27 -1.84
CA LEU A 32 3.97 -2.26 -0.94
C LEU A 32 4.13 -0.84 -1.51
N HIS A 33 5.21 -0.59 -2.26
CA HIS A 33 5.42 0.69 -2.93
C HIS A 33 4.47 0.89 -4.11
N GLU A 34 4.29 -0.12 -4.96
CA GLU A 34 3.47 -0.04 -6.17
C GLU A 34 1.96 -0.24 -5.90
N LEU A 35 1.62 -1.03 -4.88
CA LEU A 35 0.26 -1.37 -4.49
C LEU A 35 0.09 -1.16 -2.98
N PRO A 36 0.14 0.10 -2.51
CA PRO A 36 -0.05 0.40 -1.10
C PRO A 36 -1.44 -0.08 -0.66
N PRO A 37 -1.54 -0.87 0.43
CA PRO A 37 -2.81 -1.42 0.88
C PRO A 37 -3.58 -0.34 1.65
N VAL A 38 -4.24 0.55 0.89
CA VAL A 38 -4.99 1.71 1.42
C VAL A 38 -6.11 1.28 2.38
N LEU A 39 -6.66 0.08 2.19
CA LEU A 39 -7.61 -0.58 3.10
C LEU A 39 -7.09 -0.77 4.52
N LEU A 40 -5.77 -0.88 4.70
CA LEU A 40 -5.11 -1.00 6.00
C LEU A 40 -4.73 0.38 6.60
N GLY A 41 -5.24 1.47 6.02
CA GLY A 41 -4.98 2.84 6.48
C GLY A 41 -3.66 3.44 6.03
N VAL A 42 -2.96 2.78 5.10
CA VAL A 42 -1.66 3.22 4.57
C VAL A 42 -1.89 4.21 3.42
N ARG A 43 -1.52 5.48 3.62
CA ARG A 43 -1.62 6.52 2.58
C ARG A 43 -0.46 6.45 1.59
N GLU A 44 -0.76 6.66 0.30
CA GLU A 44 0.24 6.66 -0.79
C GLU A 44 1.39 7.64 -0.57
N GLU A 45 1.09 8.82 -0.03
CA GLU A 45 2.06 9.89 0.22
C GLU A 45 3.16 9.51 1.24
N GLY A 46 2.96 8.45 2.03
CA GLY A 46 3.92 7.99 3.04
C GLY A 46 4.75 6.76 2.66
N MET A 47 4.42 6.05 1.58
CA MET A 47 5.01 4.74 1.28
C MET A 47 6.17 4.82 0.28
N THR A 48 7.25 5.48 0.71
CA THR A 48 8.52 5.49 -0.06
C THR A 48 9.15 4.09 -0.11
N VAL A 49 9.92 3.78 -1.15
CA VAL A 49 10.62 2.47 -1.28
C VAL A 49 11.42 2.09 -0.02
N PRO A 50 12.23 2.97 0.59
CA PRO A 50 12.95 2.62 1.81
C PRO A 50 12.02 2.27 2.98
N PHE A 51 10.93 3.03 3.14
CA PHE A 51 9.95 2.78 4.20
C PHE A 51 9.20 1.46 3.97
N ALA A 52 8.80 1.18 2.72
CA ALA A 52 8.15 -0.07 2.33
C ALA A 52 9.03 -1.29 2.62
N LEU A 53 10.35 -1.21 2.31
CA LEU A 53 11.32 -2.26 2.64
C LEU A 53 11.47 -2.45 4.14
N ILE A 54 11.47 -1.38 4.94
CA ILE A 54 11.52 -1.48 6.41
C ILE A 54 10.28 -2.21 6.93
N VAL A 55 9.09 -1.84 6.46
CA VAL A 55 7.82 -2.48 6.85
C VAL A 55 7.83 -3.97 6.49
N ALA A 56 8.21 -4.32 5.26
CA ALA A 56 8.35 -5.71 4.82
C ALA A 56 9.35 -6.48 5.68
N ALA A 57 10.53 -5.90 5.95
CA ALA A 57 11.57 -6.51 6.77
C ALA A 57 11.09 -6.78 8.21
N PHE A 58 10.39 -5.84 8.82
CA PHE A 58 9.82 -6.01 10.16
C PHE A 58 8.78 -7.13 10.20
N GLY A 59 7.86 -7.17 9.23
CA GLY A 59 6.87 -8.24 9.11
C GLY A 59 7.52 -9.61 8.96
N ASN A 60 8.49 -9.73 8.07
CA ASN A 60 9.23 -10.97 7.84
C ASN A 60 10.07 -11.39 9.04
N LEU A 61 10.67 -10.43 9.75
CA LEU A 61 11.43 -10.72 10.97
C LEU A 61 10.52 -11.25 12.06
N PHE A 62 9.30 -10.71 12.19
CA PHE A 62 8.30 -11.23 13.11
C PHE A 62 7.87 -12.66 12.73
N LEU A 63 7.61 -12.92 11.44
CA LEU A 63 7.25 -14.24 10.96
C LEU A 63 8.33 -15.29 11.25
N VAL A 64 9.59 -14.99 10.93
CA VAL A 64 10.71 -15.95 11.12
C VAL A 64 11.19 -16.02 12.58
N GLY A 65 11.14 -14.90 13.29
CA GLY A 65 11.64 -14.74 14.66
C GLY A 65 10.68 -15.26 15.73
N ALA A 66 9.37 -15.03 15.56
CA ALA A 66 8.36 -15.38 16.56
C ALA A 66 7.42 -16.49 16.07
N VAL A 67 6.85 -16.35 14.88
CA VAL A 67 5.78 -17.26 14.40
C VAL A 67 6.35 -18.62 13.98
N ALA A 68 7.44 -18.65 13.22
CA ALA A 68 8.07 -19.88 12.76
C ALA A 68 8.50 -20.83 13.90
N PRO A 69 9.24 -20.39 14.95
CA PRO A 69 9.60 -21.28 16.05
C PRO A 69 8.40 -21.70 16.90
N TRP A 70 7.36 -20.87 17.02
CA TRP A 70 6.13 -21.25 17.70
C TRP A 70 5.38 -22.34 16.92
N LEU A 71 5.22 -22.16 15.61
CA LEU A 71 4.50 -23.08 14.75
C LEU A 71 5.25 -24.41 14.58
N ALA A 72 6.59 -24.37 14.45
CA ALA A 72 7.42 -25.56 14.41
C ALA A 72 7.22 -26.43 15.68
N ARG A 73 7.23 -25.82 16.87
CA ARG A 73 6.96 -26.55 18.14
C ARG A 73 5.57 -27.19 18.15
N ARG A 74 4.55 -26.50 17.63
CA ARG A 74 3.18 -27.02 17.55
C ARG A 74 3.06 -28.18 16.57
N LEU A 75 3.76 -28.13 15.44
CA LEU A 75 3.76 -29.21 14.46
C LEU A 75 4.49 -30.46 14.99
N GLU A 76 5.58 -30.28 15.74
CA GLU A 76 6.25 -31.40 16.42
C GLU A 76 5.37 -32.03 17.49
N ALA A 77 4.69 -31.24 18.32
CA ALA A 77 3.78 -31.74 19.35
C ALA A 77 2.62 -32.56 18.77
N ARG A 78 2.21 -32.27 17.53
CA ARG A 78 1.17 -33.00 16.80
C ARG A 78 1.71 -34.18 15.99
N ALA A 79 3.00 -34.48 16.08
CA ALA A 79 3.68 -35.52 15.32
C ALA A 79 3.51 -35.43 13.79
N LEU A 80 3.22 -34.22 13.27
CA LEU A 80 2.93 -33.95 11.85
C LEU A 80 4.19 -33.91 10.96
N ALA A 81 5.37 -34.03 11.56
CA ALA A 81 6.65 -34.08 10.85
C ALA A 81 7.11 -35.52 10.59
N GLU A 82 6.23 -36.35 10.02
CA GLU A 82 6.50 -37.78 9.78
C GLU A 82 7.70 -38.00 8.85
N ASP A 83 7.78 -37.19 7.79
CA ASP A 83 8.87 -37.21 6.79
C ASP A 83 10.27 -36.95 7.39
N LEU A 84 10.34 -36.34 8.57
CA LEU A 84 11.58 -36.01 9.26
C LEU A 84 11.87 -36.96 10.43
N ARG A 85 11.07 -38.01 10.67
CA ARG A 85 11.26 -38.94 11.79
C ARG A 85 12.60 -39.69 11.74
N ALA A 86 13.12 -39.96 10.55
CA ALA A 86 14.42 -40.61 10.34
C ALA A 86 15.62 -39.70 10.65
N VAL A 87 15.40 -38.40 10.87
CA VAL A 87 16.46 -37.41 11.13
C VAL A 87 16.68 -37.28 12.65
N PRO A 88 17.93 -37.15 13.14
CA PRO A 88 18.21 -36.91 14.55
C PRO A 88 17.43 -35.68 15.09
N GLY A 89 16.98 -35.76 16.35
CA GLY A 89 16.03 -34.80 16.93
C GLY A 89 16.45 -33.33 16.82
N GLU A 90 17.71 -33.01 17.07
CA GLU A 90 18.21 -31.63 16.93
C GLU A 90 18.15 -31.14 15.48
N LEU A 91 18.63 -31.96 14.54
CA LEU A 91 18.65 -31.63 13.11
C LEU A 91 17.23 -31.52 12.53
N ARG A 92 16.29 -32.32 13.05
CA ARG A 92 14.87 -32.24 12.71
C ARG A 92 14.28 -30.89 13.08
N ARG A 93 14.53 -30.40 14.30
CA ARG A 93 14.05 -29.10 14.78
C ARG A 93 14.53 -27.95 13.91
N TYR A 94 15.82 -27.96 13.54
CA TYR A 94 16.39 -26.95 12.66
C TYR A 94 15.76 -26.97 11.27
N ALA A 95 15.66 -28.13 10.62
CA ALA A 95 15.07 -28.25 9.29
C ALA A 95 13.59 -27.88 9.26
N LEU A 96 12.82 -28.28 10.28
CA LEU A 96 11.41 -27.94 10.37
C LEU A 96 11.21 -26.44 10.52
N ARG A 97 12.00 -25.79 11.38
CA ARG A 97 11.94 -24.33 11.56
C ARG A 97 12.30 -23.58 10.26
N ASP A 98 13.32 -24.03 9.54
CA ASP A 98 13.73 -23.43 8.25
C ASP A 98 12.61 -23.53 7.20
N ARG A 99 12.02 -24.72 7.02
CA ARG A 99 10.91 -24.93 6.08
C ARG A 99 9.67 -24.12 6.45
N VAL A 100 9.30 -24.11 7.73
CA VAL A 100 8.16 -23.32 8.22
C VAL A 100 8.42 -21.83 8.01
N GLY A 101 9.62 -21.34 8.29
CA GLY A 101 10.02 -19.96 8.03
C GLY A 101 9.88 -19.59 6.55
N ALA A 102 10.44 -20.39 5.65
CA ALA A 102 10.32 -20.17 4.21
C ALA A 102 8.86 -20.15 3.73
N LEU A 103 8.03 -21.10 4.20
CA LEU A 103 6.61 -21.15 3.85
C LEU A 103 5.83 -19.94 4.38
N LEU A 104 6.12 -19.49 5.61
CA LEU A 104 5.49 -18.30 6.18
C LEU A 104 5.82 -17.03 5.38
N LEU A 105 7.06 -16.90 4.92
CA LEU A 105 7.47 -15.76 4.10
C LEU A 105 6.75 -15.74 2.74
N VAL A 106 6.65 -16.90 2.08
CA VAL A 106 5.90 -17.02 0.81
C VAL A 106 4.41 -16.74 1.03
N ALA A 107 3.84 -17.22 2.13
CA ALA A 107 2.44 -16.94 2.49
C ALA A 107 2.22 -15.45 2.81
N GLY A 108 3.17 -14.81 3.50
CA GLY A 108 3.17 -13.37 3.80
C GLY A 108 3.15 -12.54 2.52
N LEU A 109 4.02 -12.86 1.57
CA LEU A 109 4.06 -12.23 0.25
C LEU A 109 2.72 -12.36 -0.48
N GLY A 110 2.12 -13.55 -0.46
CA GLY A 110 0.79 -13.78 -1.00
C GLY A 110 -0.29 -12.93 -0.31
N GLY A 111 -0.20 -12.76 1.01
CA GLY A 111 -1.08 -11.91 1.79
C GLY A 111 -0.99 -10.43 1.39
N TRP A 112 0.23 -9.90 1.24
CA TRP A 112 0.43 -8.53 0.75
C TRP A 112 -0.10 -8.34 -0.67
N LEU A 113 0.11 -9.33 -1.55
CA LEU A 113 -0.38 -9.25 -2.93
C LEU A 113 -1.90 -9.21 -2.98
N ALA A 114 -2.56 -10.07 -2.19
CA ALA A 114 -4.01 -10.06 -2.07
C ALA A 114 -4.53 -8.72 -1.52
N ALA A 115 -3.88 -8.14 -0.50
CA ALA A 115 -4.26 -6.86 0.09
C ALA A 115 -4.09 -5.68 -0.89
N GLY A 116 -2.97 -5.65 -1.63
CA GLY A 116 -2.70 -4.64 -2.65
C GLY A 116 -3.70 -4.70 -3.80
N LEU A 117 -3.97 -5.90 -4.33
CA LEU A 117 -4.96 -6.09 -5.39
C LEU A 117 -6.38 -5.73 -4.96
N ALA A 118 -6.76 -6.06 -3.71
CA ALA A 118 -8.04 -5.65 -3.14
C ALA A 118 -8.17 -4.12 -3.00
N SER A 119 -7.06 -3.40 -2.89
CA SER A 119 -7.03 -1.94 -2.76
C SER A 119 -7.04 -1.19 -4.10
N ARG A 120 -6.62 -1.84 -5.20
CA ARG A 120 -6.59 -1.25 -6.56
C ARG A 120 -7.88 -0.52 -6.98
N PRO A 121 -9.11 -1.06 -6.79
CA PRO A 121 -10.32 -0.36 -7.22
C PRO A 121 -10.55 0.97 -6.50
N LEU A 122 -10.10 1.11 -5.24
CA LEU A 122 -10.27 2.34 -4.44
C LEU A 122 -9.36 3.48 -4.95
N VAL A 123 -8.16 3.14 -5.42
CA VAL A 123 -7.22 4.13 -5.98
C VAL A 123 -7.71 4.63 -7.33
N VAL A 124 -8.17 3.71 -8.20
CA VAL A 124 -8.65 4.07 -9.54
C VAL A 124 -9.91 4.94 -9.47
N SER A 125 -10.84 4.68 -8.55
CA SER A 125 -12.02 5.54 -8.39
C SER A 125 -11.62 6.96 -7.96
N ALA A 126 -10.67 7.09 -7.03
CA ALA A 126 -10.18 8.39 -6.59
C ALA A 126 -9.55 9.20 -7.74
N ASP A 127 -8.80 8.56 -8.63
CA ASP A 127 -8.19 9.23 -9.79
C ASP A 127 -9.21 9.62 -10.86
N VAL A 128 -10.18 8.77 -11.13
CA VAL A 128 -11.27 9.06 -12.07
C VAL A 128 -12.08 10.25 -11.57
N GLU A 129 -12.48 10.26 -10.30
CA GLU A 129 -13.27 11.35 -9.70
C GLU A 129 -12.52 12.68 -9.70
N ARG A 130 -11.21 12.66 -9.41
CA ARG A 130 -10.34 13.85 -9.51
C ARG A 130 -10.24 14.37 -10.94
N THR A 131 -10.15 13.46 -11.92
CA THR A 131 -10.09 13.82 -13.34
C THR A 131 -11.41 14.41 -13.84
N GLU A 132 -12.54 13.82 -13.41
CA GLU A 132 -13.87 14.33 -13.69
C GLU A 132 -14.10 15.71 -13.07
N ASN A 133 -13.67 15.90 -11.81
CA ASN A 133 -13.67 17.20 -11.16
C ASN A 133 -12.86 18.24 -11.96
N ALA A 134 -11.61 17.92 -12.33
CA ALA A 134 -10.75 18.82 -13.09
C ALA A 134 -11.38 19.19 -14.45
N ARG A 135 -12.00 18.22 -15.13
CA ARG A 135 -12.72 18.45 -16.38
C ARG A 135 -13.93 19.36 -16.19
N ALA A 136 -14.75 19.10 -15.16
CA ALA A 136 -15.93 19.89 -14.84
C ALA A 136 -15.58 21.35 -14.49
N VAL A 137 -14.54 21.56 -13.67
CA VAL A 137 -14.02 22.89 -13.34
C VAL A 137 -13.54 23.61 -14.60
N ARG A 138 -12.73 22.95 -15.43
CA ARG A 138 -12.24 23.54 -16.69
C ARG A 138 -13.39 23.96 -17.59
N GLN A 139 -14.39 23.09 -17.77
CA GLN A 139 -15.57 23.39 -18.59
C GLN A 139 -16.37 24.57 -18.03
N TRP A 140 -16.56 24.62 -16.71
CA TRP A 140 -17.27 25.73 -16.06
C TRP A 140 -16.51 27.05 -16.24
N VAL A 141 -15.19 27.06 -16.04
CA VAL A 141 -14.36 28.25 -16.20
C VAL A 141 -14.34 28.74 -17.64
N LEU A 142 -14.27 27.82 -18.62
CA LEU A 142 -14.32 28.19 -20.03
C LEU A 142 -15.68 28.74 -20.45
N ARG A 143 -16.77 28.35 -19.77
CA ARG A 143 -18.14 28.75 -20.12
C ARG A 143 -18.61 30.01 -19.38
N TYR A 144 -18.26 30.15 -18.11
CA TYR A 144 -18.78 31.20 -17.21
C TYR A 144 -17.68 32.06 -16.58
N GLY A 145 -16.42 31.65 -16.69
CA GLY A 145 -15.29 32.38 -16.13
C GLY A 145 -14.91 33.59 -16.96
N ASP A 146 -14.23 34.54 -16.31
CA ASP A 146 -13.59 35.65 -17.00
C ASP A 146 -12.20 35.24 -17.53
N ARG A 147 -11.58 36.12 -18.33
CA ARG A 147 -10.26 35.88 -18.91
C ARG A 147 -9.18 35.66 -17.83
N GLU A 148 -9.33 36.30 -16.67
CA GLU A 148 -8.41 36.12 -15.54
C GLU A 148 -8.48 34.69 -14.99
N LEU A 149 -9.67 34.16 -14.76
CA LEU A 149 -9.90 32.78 -14.32
C LEU A 149 -9.36 31.76 -15.32
N VAL A 150 -9.54 32.00 -16.63
CA VAL A 150 -9.02 31.12 -17.68
C VAL A 150 -7.50 31.05 -17.65
N VAL A 151 -6.82 32.20 -17.53
CA VAL A 151 -5.35 32.25 -17.47
C VAL A 151 -4.82 31.64 -16.17
N ASN A 152 -5.54 31.84 -15.07
CA ASN A 152 -5.14 31.32 -13.76
C ASN A 152 -5.63 29.90 -13.48
N LEU A 153 -6.26 29.22 -14.44
CA LEU A 153 -6.81 27.87 -14.23
C LEU A 153 -5.75 26.87 -13.75
N ALA A 154 -4.49 27.03 -14.18
CA ALA A 154 -3.36 26.22 -13.71
C ALA A 154 -3.03 26.38 -12.21
N SER A 155 -3.51 27.46 -11.57
CA SER A 155 -3.39 27.70 -10.13
C SER A 155 -4.51 27.04 -9.30
N ALA A 156 -5.40 26.27 -9.93
CA ALA A 156 -6.50 25.59 -9.26
C ALA A 156 -5.98 24.64 -8.18
N ASN A 157 -6.42 24.87 -6.94
CA ASN A 157 -6.16 23.99 -5.81
C ASN A 157 -7.46 23.26 -5.45
N THR A 158 -7.42 21.93 -5.37
CA THR A 158 -8.60 21.09 -5.11
C THR A 158 -8.44 20.35 -3.79
N VAL A 159 -9.51 20.30 -3.01
CA VAL A 159 -9.65 19.41 -1.84
C VAL A 159 -10.92 18.58 -1.95
N ALA A 160 -10.86 17.33 -1.53
CA ALA A 160 -12.05 16.49 -1.37
C ALA A 160 -12.73 16.85 -0.04
N LEU A 161 -14.01 17.21 -0.08
CA LEU A 161 -14.82 17.50 1.11
C LEU A 161 -15.60 16.28 1.56
N ALA A 162 -16.06 15.45 0.62
CA ALA A 162 -16.68 14.16 0.85
C ALA A 162 -16.46 13.26 -0.38
N ASP A 163 -16.98 12.03 -0.33
CA ASP A 163 -16.98 11.13 -1.49
C ASP A 163 -17.64 11.80 -2.69
N ARG A 164 -16.93 11.81 -3.84
CA ARG A 164 -17.37 12.48 -5.09
C ARG A 164 -17.72 13.97 -4.99
N TYR A 165 -17.35 14.64 -3.90
CA TYR A 165 -17.67 16.04 -3.65
C TYR A 165 -16.40 16.86 -3.34
N PHE A 166 -16.10 17.80 -4.21
CA PHE A 166 -14.83 18.53 -4.21
C PHE A 166 -15.03 20.04 -4.08
N ARG A 167 -14.03 20.70 -3.51
CA ARG A 167 -13.88 22.16 -3.54
C ARG A 167 -12.62 22.52 -4.30
N THR A 168 -12.77 23.27 -5.39
CA THR A 168 -11.66 23.74 -6.21
C THR A 168 -11.60 25.27 -6.21
N CYS A 169 -10.50 25.82 -5.73
CA CYS A 169 -10.27 27.27 -5.64
C CYS A 169 -9.20 27.71 -6.64
N ILE A 170 -9.51 28.76 -7.40
CA ILE A 170 -8.60 29.37 -8.38
C ILE A 170 -8.19 30.74 -7.87
N ARG A 171 -6.89 31.04 -7.86
CA ARG A 171 -6.37 32.30 -7.37
C ARG A 171 -6.55 33.41 -8.41
N ARG A 172 -7.02 34.58 -7.99
CA ARG A 172 -6.98 35.81 -8.78
C ARG A 172 -5.69 36.58 -8.51
N ARG A 173 -5.35 37.48 -9.42
CA ARG A 173 -4.20 38.38 -9.29
C ARG A 173 -4.36 39.35 -8.11
N SER A 174 -5.60 39.67 -7.73
CA SER A 174 -5.91 40.46 -6.53
C SER A 174 -5.58 39.76 -5.21
N GLY A 175 -5.25 38.46 -5.23
CA GLY A 175 -5.05 37.64 -4.04
C GLY A 175 -6.32 36.97 -3.51
N ARG A 176 -7.51 37.32 -4.05
CA ARG A 176 -8.77 36.63 -3.73
C ARG A 176 -8.87 35.30 -4.47
N PHE A 177 -9.69 34.39 -3.96
CA PHE A 177 -9.98 33.12 -4.64
C PHE A 177 -11.39 33.10 -5.20
N VAL A 178 -11.58 32.34 -6.27
CA VAL A 178 -12.89 31.91 -6.73
C VAL A 178 -12.96 30.42 -6.51
N CYS A 179 -13.84 30.02 -5.61
CA CYS A 179 -14.01 28.63 -5.23
C CYS A 179 -15.28 28.06 -5.88
N LEU A 180 -15.18 26.80 -6.29
CA LEU A 180 -16.24 26.02 -6.91
C LEU A 180 -16.46 24.76 -6.08
N LEU A 181 -17.72 24.44 -5.84
CA LEU A 181 -18.14 23.16 -5.29
C LEU A 181 -18.57 22.27 -6.45
N VAL A 182 -18.01 21.08 -6.51
CA VAL A 182 -18.19 20.14 -7.62
C VAL A 182 -18.71 18.82 -7.09
N ASP A 183 -19.95 18.50 -7.48
CA ASP A 183 -20.61 17.23 -7.21
C ASP A 183 -20.46 16.34 -8.46
N THR A 184 -19.44 15.47 -8.43
CA THR A 184 -19.19 14.48 -9.50
C THR A 184 -20.15 13.30 -9.42
N SER A 185 -20.86 13.14 -8.30
CA SER A 185 -22.26 12.71 -8.16
C SER A 185 -23.08 12.26 -9.37
N ARG A 186 -23.21 13.23 -10.25
CA ARG A 186 -24.24 13.35 -11.27
C ARG A 186 -23.60 13.35 -12.64
N ASP A 187 -24.35 12.92 -13.65
CA ASP A 187 -23.94 13.03 -15.04
C ASP A 187 -24.93 13.95 -15.79
N PRO A 188 -24.52 15.16 -16.22
CA PRO A 188 -23.19 15.75 -16.05
C PRO A 188 -22.92 16.23 -14.61
N PRO A 189 -21.63 16.36 -14.19
CA PRO A 189 -21.26 16.88 -12.88
C PRO A 189 -21.86 18.26 -12.60
N ARG A 190 -22.33 18.47 -11.37
CA ARG A 190 -22.89 19.76 -10.97
C ARG A 190 -21.79 20.63 -10.38
N VAL A 191 -21.54 21.78 -11.01
CA VAL A 191 -20.59 22.79 -10.54
C VAL A 191 -21.36 24.02 -10.08
N VAL A 192 -21.15 24.43 -8.83
CA VAL A 192 -21.71 25.66 -8.28
C VAL A 192 -20.60 26.54 -7.70
N ARG A 193 -20.79 27.85 -7.76
CA ARG A 193 -19.86 28.78 -7.13
C ARG A 193 -20.03 28.71 -5.61
N ASP A 194 -18.91 28.55 -4.92
CA ASP A 194 -18.85 28.66 -3.47
C ASP A 194 -18.91 30.15 -3.07
N PRO A 195 -19.81 30.56 -2.17
CA PRO A 195 -19.79 31.91 -1.62
C PRO A 195 -18.55 32.20 -0.75
N ASP A 196 -17.89 31.18 -0.21
CA ASP A 196 -16.65 31.34 0.57
C ASP A 196 -15.44 31.52 -0.36
N ASP A 197 -14.78 32.68 -0.26
CA ASP A 197 -13.60 33.05 -1.04
C ASP A 197 -12.27 32.78 -0.34
N ARG A 198 -12.29 32.13 0.83
CA ARG A 198 -11.08 31.69 1.53
C ARG A 198 -10.43 30.51 0.82
N PRO A 199 -9.09 30.42 0.81
CA PRO A 199 -8.38 29.29 0.23
C PRO A 199 -8.70 27.98 0.98
N ASN A 200 -8.46 26.84 0.33
CA ASN A 200 -8.81 25.53 0.88
C ASN A 200 -8.27 25.26 2.30
N PRO A 201 -6.98 25.53 2.63
CA PRO A 201 -6.48 25.28 3.99
C PRO A 201 -7.28 26.01 5.07
N GLU A 202 -7.62 27.28 4.83
CA GLU A 202 -8.39 28.10 5.78
C GLU A 202 -9.85 27.66 5.90
N ALA A 203 -10.48 27.25 4.79
CA ALA A 203 -11.87 26.81 4.79
C ALA A 203 -12.06 25.45 5.49
N ILE A 204 -11.07 24.56 5.44
CA ILE A 204 -11.12 23.22 6.05
C ILE A 204 -10.41 23.16 7.42
N GLY A 205 -9.92 24.29 7.94
CA GLY A 205 -9.31 24.37 9.28
C GLY A 205 -7.89 23.81 9.38
N GLN A 206 -7.18 23.65 8.26
CA GLN A 206 -5.76 23.31 8.24
C GLN A 206 -4.94 24.62 8.28
N ARG A 207 -4.38 24.95 9.44
CA ARG A 207 -3.45 26.08 9.62
C ARG A 207 -2.01 25.59 9.53
#